data_AF-A0A3S1HXS3-F1
#
_entry.id   AF-A0A3S1HXS3-F1
#
_cell.length_a   1.000
_cell.length_b   1.000
_cell.length_c   1.000
_cell.angle_alpha   90.00
_cell.angle_beta   90.00
_cell.angle_gamma   90.00
#
_symmetry.space_group_name_H-M   'P 1'
#
loop_
_entity.id
_entity.type
_entity.pdbx_description
1 polymer ?
#
loop_
_entity_poly.entity_id
_entity_poly.type
_entity_poly.pdbx_seq_one_letter_code
_entity_poly.pdbx_strand_id
1 'polypeptide(L)'
;MARFQIDLRAGAFRSVLGFALSHWRRQPWRLSLIMGTFLLSTLADVLTPLYSGRLVDAVASSAAADDVAWNAAMAAFSMLVALALTGVVLRNLAFMAIVELTLKMMADIAADAFHRVQRFSTDWHANSFAGSTVRKITRGMWALDLLNDTILIALLPSLVML
;
A
#
# COMPACT_ATOMS: atom_id res chain seq x y z
N MET A 1 -40.06 -16.80 13.86
CA MET A 1 -39.31 -15.68 13.25
C MET A 1 -37.83 -15.92 13.48
N ALA A 2 -37.10 -16.34 12.43
CA ALA A 2 -35.67 -16.60 12.53
C ALA A 2 -34.91 -15.27 12.63
N ARG A 3 -34.26 -15.02 13.78
CA ARG A 3 -33.32 -13.90 13.93
C ARG A 3 -32.02 -14.29 13.21
N PHE A 4 -31.78 -13.69 12.05
CA PHE A 4 -30.47 -13.70 11.43
C PHE A 4 -29.51 -12.89 12.31
N GLN A 5 -28.79 -13.55 13.20
CA GLN A 5 -27.62 -12.95 13.86
C GLN A 5 -26.49 -12.91 12.84
N ILE A 6 -26.31 -11.76 12.19
CA ILE A 6 -25.11 -11.46 11.40
C ILE A 6 -24.01 -11.06 12.40
N ASP A 7 -23.47 -12.01 13.15
CA ASP A 7 -22.50 -11.74 14.23
C ASP A 7 -21.08 -12.26 13.93
N LEU A 8 -20.78 -12.59 12.67
CA LEU A 8 -19.58 -13.36 12.32
C LEU A 8 -18.49 -12.62 11.53
N ARG A 9 -18.63 -11.30 11.28
CA ARG A 9 -17.64 -10.57 10.45
C ARG A 9 -16.93 -9.42 11.17
N ALA A 10 -17.65 -8.60 11.94
CA ALA A 10 -17.03 -7.44 12.59
C ALA A 10 -15.90 -7.83 13.56
N GLY A 11 -16.10 -8.89 14.35
CA GLY A 11 -15.07 -9.38 15.28
C GLY A 11 -13.82 -9.92 14.58
N ALA A 12 -13.98 -10.64 13.47
CA ALA A 12 -12.87 -11.20 12.70
C ALA A 12 -12.05 -10.11 11.99
N PHE A 13 -12.70 -9.13 11.36
CA PHE A 13 -11.99 -8.00 10.76
C PHE A 13 -11.26 -7.18 11.82
N ARG A 14 -11.89 -6.93 12.98
CA ARG A 14 -11.27 -6.21 14.09
C ARG A 14 -10.03 -6.93 14.62
N SER A 15 -10.07 -8.25 14.76
CA SER A 15 -8.91 -9.02 15.23
C SER A 15 -7.78 -9.04 14.22
N VAL A 16 -8.09 -9.22 12.93
CA VAL A 16 -7.10 -9.18 11.84
C VAL A 16 -6.45 -7.81 11.72
N LEU A 17 -7.24 -6.73 11.72
CA LEU A 17 -6.72 -5.37 11.67
C LEU A 17 -5.93 -5.02 12.93
N GLY A 18 -6.40 -5.41 14.12
CA GLY A 18 -5.66 -5.23 15.36
C GLY A 18 -4.32 -5.98 15.35
N PHE A 19 -4.30 -7.18 14.79
CA PHE A 19 -3.09 -7.97 14.61
C PHE A 19 -2.13 -7.29 13.63
N ALA A 20 -2.60 -6.84 12.46
CA ALA A 20 -1.78 -6.12 11.49
C ALA A 20 -1.21 -4.81 12.07
N LEU A 21 -2.06 -4.01 12.74
CA LEU A 21 -1.67 -2.78 13.43
C LEU A 21 -0.58 -3.02 14.49
N SER A 22 -0.67 -4.11 15.25
CA SER A 22 0.36 -4.43 16.24
C SER A 22 1.74 -4.66 15.63
N HIS A 23 1.79 -5.21 14.40
CA HIS A 23 3.03 -5.41 13.65
C HIS A 23 3.51 -4.13 12.98
N TRP A 24 2.60 -3.33 12.42
CA TRP A 24 2.93 -2.02 11.85
C TRP A 24 3.54 -1.07 12.88
N ARG A 25 3.04 -1.09 14.13
CA ARG A 25 3.59 -0.30 15.24
C ARG A 25 5.03 -0.66 15.62
N ARG A 26 5.52 -1.85 15.25
CA ARG A 26 6.94 -2.24 15.43
C ARG A 26 7.85 -1.65 14.35
N GLN A 27 7.29 -1.15 13.25
CA GLN A 27 8.02 -0.58 12.11
C GLN A 27 7.47 0.80 11.70
N PRO A 28 7.36 1.77 12.63
CA PRO A 28 6.69 3.05 12.37
C PRO A 28 7.39 3.87 11.28
N TRP A 29 8.72 3.83 11.23
CA TRP A 29 9.50 4.54 10.21
C TRP A 29 9.17 4.08 8.78
N ARG A 30 9.10 2.76 8.56
CA ARG A 30 8.76 2.20 7.25
C ARG A 30 7.34 2.52 6.86
N LEU A 31 6.41 2.44 7.81
CA LEU A 31 5.02 2.82 7.57
C LEU A 31 4.91 4.29 7.15
N SER A 32 5.56 5.19 7.88
CA SER A 32 5.58 6.62 7.54
C SER A 32 6.19 6.89 6.17
N LEU A 33 7.27 6.17 5.80
CA LEU A 33 7.88 6.26 4.49
C LEU A 33 6.89 5.84 3.39
N ILE A 34 6.26 4.66 3.52
CA ILE A 34 5.26 4.15 2.56
C ILE A 34 4.11 5.14 2.39
N MET A 35 3.54 5.60 3.50
CA MET A 35 2.45 6.59 3.48
C MET A 35 2.88 7.88 2.79
N GLY A 36 4.05 8.41 3.16
CA GLY A 36 4.57 9.65 2.59
C GLY A 36 4.83 9.54 1.08
N THR A 37 5.51 8.49 0.63
CA THR A 37 5.84 8.32 -0.79
C THR A 37 4.61 8.04 -1.64
N PHE A 38 3.64 7.24 -1.17
CA PHE A 38 2.40 7.03 -1.90
C PHE A 38 1.59 8.32 -2.01
N LEU A 39 1.41 9.07 -0.91
CA LEU A 39 0.66 10.33 -0.95
C LEU A 39 1.33 11.37 -1.84
N LEU A 40 2.66 11.49 -1.80
CA LEU A 40 3.40 12.38 -2.70
C LEU A 40 3.28 11.93 -4.16
N SER A 41 3.29 10.62 -4.43
CA SER A 41 3.07 10.09 -5.78
C SER A 41 1.66 10.44 -6.27
N THR A 42 0.64 10.24 -5.44
CA THR A 42 -0.75 10.56 -5.82
C THR A 42 -0.94 12.07 -6.00
N LEU A 43 -0.25 12.91 -5.23
CA LEU A 43 -0.24 14.35 -5.44
C LEU A 43 0.34 14.70 -6.83
N ALA A 44 1.42 14.04 -7.27
CA ALA A 44 1.96 14.23 -8.61
C ALA A 44 0.95 13.85 -9.71
N ASP A 45 0.21 12.75 -9.50
CA ASP A 45 -0.86 12.32 -10.42
C ASP A 45 -1.98 13.37 -10.51
N VAL A 46 -2.37 13.97 -9.37
CA VAL A 46 -3.40 15.03 -9.31
C VAL A 46 -2.94 16.36 -9.93
N LEU A 47 -1.65 16.67 -9.86
CA LEU A 47 -1.09 17.87 -10.49
C LEU A 47 -0.96 17.73 -12.01
N THR A 48 -0.92 16.50 -12.55
CA THR A 48 -0.72 16.25 -13.97
C THR A 48 -1.80 16.90 -14.86
N PRO A 49 -3.11 16.79 -14.57
CA PRO A 49 -4.16 17.50 -15.32
C PRO A 49 -4.01 19.02 -15.31
N LEU A 50 -3.58 19.63 -14.18
CA LEU A 50 -3.41 21.08 -14.07
C LEU A 50 -2.33 21.58 -15.03
N TYR A 51 -1.18 20.91 -15.08
CA TYR A 51 -0.08 21.29 -15.98
C TYR A 51 -0.37 20.90 -17.43
N SER A 52 -1.15 19.84 -17.67
CA SER A 52 -1.66 19.50 -18.99
C SER A 52 -2.57 20.59 -19.53
N GLY A 53 -3.48 21.14 -18.71
CA GLY A 53 -4.31 22.29 -19.07
C GLY A 53 -3.47 23.52 -19.44
N ARG A 54 -2.48 23.87 -18.61
CA ARG A 54 -1.56 25.00 -18.89
C ARG A 54 -0.77 24.82 -20.18
N LEU A 55 -0.37 23.59 -20.50
CA LEU A 55 0.32 23.29 -21.75
C LEU A 55 -0.62 23.47 -22.95
N VAL A 56 -1.86 22.97 -22.87
CA VAL A 56 -2.87 23.15 -23.92
C VAL A 56 -3.21 24.63 -24.12
N ASP A 57 -3.41 25.39 -23.03
CA ASP A 57 -3.70 26.81 -23.09
C ASP A 57 -2.56 27.59 -23.76
N ALA A 58 -1.30 27.31 -23.40
CA ALA A 58 -0.13 27.96 -23.97
C ALA A 58 0.03 27.67 -25.48
N VAL A 59 -0.30 26.45 -25.91
CA VAL A 59 -0.29 26.06 -27.33
C VAL A 59 -1.43 26.71 -28.10
N ALA A 60 -2.63 26.79 -27.50
CA ALA A 60 -3.82 27.37 -28.14
C ALA A 60 -3.76 28.91 -28.22
N SER A 61 -3.10 29.58 -27.27
CA SER A 61 -2.94 31.03 -27.24
C SER A 61 -1.81 31.56 -28.15
N SER A 62 -0.98 30.68 -28.70
CA SER A 62 0.17 31.08 -29.52
C SER A 62 -0.23 31.34 -30.98
N ALA A 63 -0.22 32.61 -31.40
CA ALA A 63 0.15 32.91 -32.78
C ALA A 63 1.65 32.60 -32.89
N ALA A 64 2.05 31.72 -33.81
CA ALA A 64 3.29 30.94 -33.85
C ALA A 64 4.67 31.68 -33.78
N ALA A 65 4.73 32.96 -33.39
CA ALA A 65 5.93 33.80 -33.35
C ALA A 65 6.24 34.45 -31.99
N ASP A 66 5.46 34.23 -30.92
CA ASP A 66 5.75 34.82 -29.61
C ASP A 66 6.67 33.94 -28.74
N ASP A 67 7.90 34.40 -28.49
CA ASP A 67 8.89 33.76 -27.61
C ASP A 67 8.35 33.47 -26.19
N VAL A 68 7.42 34.31 -25.72
CA VAL A 68 6.76 34.17 -24.42
C VAL A 68 5.89 32.92 -24.36
N ALA A 69 5.12 32.65 -25.42
CA ALA A 69 4.25 31.49 -25.51
C ALA A 69 5.06 30.18 -25.62
N TRP A 70 6.16 30.21 -26.38
CA TRP A 70 7.09 29.08 -26.49
C TRP A 70 7.73 28.71 -25.14
N ASN A 71 8.23 29.70 -24.40
CA ASN A 71 8.81 29.48 -23.07
C ASN A 71 7.78 28.94 -22.07
N ALA A 72 6.54 29.46 -22.09
CA ALA A 72 5.46 28.97 -21.24
C ALA A 72 5.10 27.50 -21.55
N ALA A 73 5.00 27.14 -22.83
CA ALA A 73 4.73 25.76 -23.25
C ALA A 73 5.86 24.80 -22.84
N MET A 74 7.12 25.21 -23.02
CA MET A 74 8.29 24.39 -22.65
C MET A 74 8.42 24.23 -21.13
N ALA A 75 8.07 25.26 -20.36
CA ALA A 75 8.03 25.17 -18.90
C ALA A 75 6.92 24.21 -18.42
N ALA A 76 5.72 24.28 -19.01
CA ALA A 76 4.64 23.35 -18.69
C ALA A 76 5.01 21.90 -19.07
N PHE A 77 5.63 21.70 -20.23
CA PHE A 77 6.10 20.39 -20.68
C PHE A 77 7.17 19.80 -19.75
N SER A 78 8.20 20.59 -19.42
CA SER A 78 9.27 20.13 -18.52
C SER A 78 8.75 19.80 -17.12
N MET A 79 7.75 20.54 -16.63
CA MET A 79 7.09 20.22 -15.36
C MET A 79 6.31 18.90 -15.44
N LEU A 80 5.61 18.61 -16.54
CA LEU A 80 4.93 17.32 -16.73
C LEU A 80 5.91 16.15 -16.71
N VAL A 81 7.05 16.29 -17.40
CA VAL A 81 8.12 15.28 -17.38
C VAL A 81 8.68 15.10 -15.96
N ALA A 82 8.93 16.20 -15.24
CA ALA A 82 9.42 16.16 -13.87
C ALA A 82 8.42 15.48 -12.92
N LEU A 83 7.12 15.78 -13.04
CA LEU A 83 6.07 15.13 -12.26
C LEU A 83 5.99 13.63 -12.55
N ALA A 84 6.04 13.24 -13.83
CA ALA A 84 6.01 11.83 -14.23
C ALA A 84 7.21 11.05 -13.67
N LEU A 85 8.42 11.58 -13.84
CA LEU A 85 9.64 10.96 -13.31
C LEU A 85 9.60 10.87 -11.78
N THR A 86 9.17 11.94 -11.11
CA THR A 86 9.04 11.97 -9.65
C THR A 86 8.03 10.94 -9.17
N GLY A 87 6.87 10.85 -9.82
CA GLY A 87 5.84 9.85 -9.51
C GLY A 87 6.38 8.42 -9.64
N VAL A 88 7.10 8.11 -10.72
CA VAL A 88 7.71 6.79 -10.92
C VAL A 88 8.73 6.46 -9.82
N VAL A 89 9.62 7.40 -9.49
CA VAL A 89 10.62 7.20 -8.43
C VAL A 89 9.96 7.00 -7.06
N LEU A 90 9.01 7.86 -6.70
CA LEU A 90 8.28 7.77 -5.44
C LEU A 90 7.54 6.43 -5.31
N ARG A 91 6.86 6.01 -6.38
CA ARG A 91 6.14 4.74 -6.41
C ARG A 91 7.08 3.54 -6.28
N ASN A 92 8.24 3.58 -6.93
CA ASN A 92 9.26 2.55 -6.79
C ASN A 92 9.81 2.48 -5.35
N LEU A 93 10.10 3.63 -4.73
CA LEU A 93 10.52 3.71 -3.32
C LEU A 93 9.44 3.17 -2.38
N ALA A 94 8.17 3.47 -2.66
CA ALA A 94 7.05 2.96 -1.88
C ALA A 94 6.94 1.42 -1.98
N PHE A 95 7.09 0.86 -3.18
CA PHE A 95 7.13 -0.58 -3.38
C PHE A 95 8.32 -1.26 -2.69
N MET A 96 9.50 -0.65 -2.71
CA MET A 96 10.65 -1.18 -1.97
C MET A 96 10.37 -1.21 -0.47
N ALA A 97 9.81 -0.12 0.07
CA ALA A 97 9.51 -0.02 1.49
C ALA A 97 8.41 -0.99 1.96
N ILE A 98 7.35 -1.20 1.15
CA ILE A 98 6.29 -2.14 1.52
C ILE A 98 6.75 -3.59 1.42
N VAL A 99 7.56 -3.94 0.42
CA VAL A 99 8.16 -5.29 0.32
C VAL A 99 9.00 -5.58 1.56
N GLU A 100 9.86 -4.63 1.98
CA GLU A 100 10.65 -4.79 3.20
C GLU A 100 9.80 -4.89 4.48
N LEU A 101 8.72 -4.11 4.58
CA LEU A 101 7.77 -4.16 5.69
C LEU A 101 7.12 -5.54 5.78
N THR A 102 6.52 -6.00 4.67
CA THR A 102 5.78 -7.25 4.61
C THR A 102 6.72 -8.44 4.84
N LEU A 103 7.89 -8.49 4.20
CA LEU A 103 8.84 -9.59 4.40
C LEU A 103 9.27 -9.72 5.87
N LYS A 104 9.56 -8.60 6.54
CA LYS A 104 9.90 -8.62 7.96
C LYS A 104 8.72 -9.09 8.82
N MET A 105 7.51 -8.63 8.53
CA MET A 105 6.30 -9.11 9.22
C MET A 105 6.07 -10.61 9.02
N MET A 106 6.20 -11.10 7.79
CA MET A 106 6.03 -12.51 7.47
C MET A 106 7.04 -13.38 8.22
N ALA A 107 8.31 -12.96 8.27
CA ALA A 107 9.36 -13.66 9.01
C ALA A 107 9.07 -13.74 10.52
N ASP A 108 8.70 -12.61 11.14
CA ASP A 108 8.36 -12.55 12.56
C ASP A 108 7.16 -13.45 12.89
N ILE A 109 6.13 -13.40 12.05
CA ILE A 109 4.89 -14.18 12.25
C ILE A 109 5.13 -15.67 12.07
N ALA A 110 5.94 -16.06 11.08
CA ALA A 110 6.32 -17.45 10.87
C ALA A 110 7.12 -17.97 12.07
N ALA A 111 8.08 -17.20 12.58
CA ALA A 111 8.87 -17.56 13.76
C ALA A 111 7.98 -17.72 15.00
N ASP A 112 7.10 -16.75 15.27
CA ASP A 112 6.17 -16.79 16.40
C ASP A 112 5.19 -17.97 16.30
N ALA A 113 4.66 -18.24 15.11
CA ALA A 113 3.76 -19.36 14.87
C ALA A 113 4.48 -20.69 15.10
N PHE A 114 5.69 -20.84 14.57
CA PHE A 114 6.49 -22.05 14.75
C PHE A 114 6.85 -22.30 16.22
N HIS A 115 7.29 -21.25 16.91
CA HIS A 115 7.60 -21.29 18.34
C HIS A 115 6.40 -21.73 19.19
N ARG A 116 5.18 -21.31 18.82
CA ARG A 116 3.95 -21.78 19.49
C ARG A 116 3.63 -23.23 19.17
N VAL A 117 3.73 -23.63 17.90
CA VAL A 117 3.43 -24.99 17.46
C VAL A 117 4.33 -26.02 18.14
N GLN A 118 5.61 -25.72 18.31
CA GLN A 118 6.57 -26.61 18.99
C GLN A 118 6.25 -26.86 20.47
N ARG A 119 5.45 -25.98 21.10
CA ARG A 119 5.12 -26.03 22.53
C ARG A 119 3.73 -26.60 22.80
N PHE A 120 3.02 -27.06 21.77
CA PHE A 120 1.76 -27.74 21.98
C PHE A 120 1.95 -29.12 22.61
N SER A 121 0.90 -29.62 23.26
CA SER A 121 0.93 -30.91 23.95
C SER A 121 1.15 -32.07 22.97
N THR A 122 1.70 -33.18 23.47
CA THR A 122 1.80 -34.42 22.69
C THR A 122 0.44 -34.88 22.17
N ASP A 123 -0.62 -34.67 22.95
CA ASP A 123 -2.00 -34.95 22.54
C ASP A 123 -2.43 -34.08 21.33
N TRP A 124 -2.11 -32.79 21.32
CA TRP A 124 -2.36 -31.94 20.16
C TRP A 124 -1.59 -32.43 18.92
N HIS A 125 -0.33 -32.81 19.10
CA HIS A 125 0.49 -33.36 18.02
C HIS A 125 -0.02 -34.71 17.50
N ALA A 126 -0.64 -35.53 18.37
CA ALA A 126 -1.26 -36.80 17.98
C ALA A 126 -2.57 -36.59 17.20
N ASN A 127 -3.33 -35.54 17.54
CA ASN A 127 -4.66 -35.28 16.97
C ASN A 127 -4.68 -34.24 15.83
N SER A 128 -3.57 -33.56 15.56
CA SER A 128 -3.47 -32.52 14.54
C SER A 128 -2.62 -32.94 13.34
N PHE A 129 -3.18 -32.82 12.14
CA PHE A 129 -2.42 -33.10 10.93
C PHE A 129 -1.45 -31.97 10.59
N ALA A 130 -0.14 -32.25 10.65
CA ALA A 130 0.93 -31.26 10.45
C ALA A 130 0.75 -30.43 9.16
N GLY A 131 0.40 -31.07 8.04
CA GLY A 131 0.19 -30.36 6.77
C GLY A 131 -0.93 -29.33 6.81
N SER A 132 -1.99 -29.58 7.61
CA SER A 132 -3.09 -28.64 7.77
C SER A 132 -2.67 -27.40 8.55
N THR A 133 -1.82 -27.57 9.58
CA THR A 133 -1.26 -26.48 10.37
C THR A 133 -0.32 -25.62 9.54
N VAL A 134 0.60 -26.24 8.80
CA VAL A 134 1.51 -25.52 7.88
C VAL A 134 0.71 -24.72 6.86
N ARG A 135 -0.31 -25.32 6.23
CA ARG A 135 -1.16 -24.63 5.26
C ARG A 135 -1.89 -23.42 5.86
N LYS A 136 -2.37 -23.52 7.09
CA LYS A 136 -3.03 -22.39 7.79
C LYS A 136 -2.05 -21.25 8.07
N ILE A 137 -0.86 -21.57 8.58
CA ILE A 137 0.19 -20.58 8.88
C ILE A 137 0.65 -19.89 7.60
N THR A 138 1.04 -20.66 6.58
CA THR A 138 1.51 -20.12 5.31
C THR A 138 0.45 -19.25 4.65
N ARG A 139 -0.82 -19.70 4.59
CA ARG A 139 -1.91 -18.89 4.01
C ARG A 139 -2.15 -17.60 4.78
N GLY A 140 -2.16 -17.65 6.11
CA GLY A 140 -2.31 -16.46 6.94
C GLY A 140 -1.17 -15.46 6.73
N MET A 141 0.05 -15.96 6.62
CA MET A 141 1.25 -15.18 6.33
C MET A 141 1.17 -14.49 4.96
N TRP A 142 0.83 -15.21 3.89
CA TRP A 142 0.66 -14.61 2.54
C TRP A 142 -0.52 -13.65 2.44
N ALA A 143 -1.60 -13.87 3.21
CA ALA A 143 -2.74 -12.96 3.21
C ALA A 143 -2.38 -11.55 3.73
N LEU A 144 -1.31 -11.41 4.51
CA LEU A 144 -0.85 -10.11 5.00
C LEU A 144 -0.26 -9.23 3.91
N ASP A 145 0.35 -9.82 2.90
CA ASP A 145 0.87 -9.07 1.75
C ASP A 145 -0.29 -8.38 1.02
N LEU A 146 -1.30 -9.17 0.64
CA LEU A 146 -2.52 -8.64 0.03
C LEU A 146 -3.24 -7.63 0.93
N LEU A 147 -3.29 -7.87 2.24
CA LEU A 147 -3.91 -6.93 3.19
C LEU A 147 -3.14 -5.60 3.24
N ASN A 148 -1.81 -5.65 3.34
CA ASN A 148 -0.95 -4.48 3.37
C ASN A 148 -1.08 -3.69 2.06
N ASP A 149 -1.02 -4.35 0.91
CA ASP A 149 -1.21 -3.72 -0.40
C ASP A 149 -2.59 -3.06 -0.49
N THR A 150 -3.63 -3.77 -0.09
CA THR A 150 -5.00 -3.22 -0.15
C THR A 150 -5.14 -1.98 0.73
N ILE A 151 -4.64 -2.01 1.97
CA ILE A 151 -4.84 -0.90 2.90
C ILE A 151 -3.90 0.27 2.59
N LEU A 152 -2.60 0.01 2.43
CA LEU A 152 -1.58 1.04 2.33
C LEU A 152 -1.43 1.60 0.93
N ILE A 153 -1.63 0.79 -0.11
CA ILE A 153 -1.44 1.20 -1.51
C ILE A 153 -2.75 1.63 -2.14
N ALA A 154 -3.80 0.83 -2.01
CA ALA A 154 -5.06 1.09 -2.70
C ALA A 154 -5.97 2.02 -1.90
N LEU A 155 -6.30 1.65 -0.65
CA LEU A 155 -7.29 2.38 0.14
C LEU A 155 -6.78 3.72 0.65
N LEU A 156 -5.55 3.78 1.16
CA LEU A 156 -5.02 5.00 1.78
C LEU A 156 -5.02 6.21 0.83
N PRO A 157 -4.48 6.14 -0.40
CA PRO A 157 -4.56 7.27 -1.33
C PRO A 157 -5.99 7.59 -1.73
N SER A 158 -6.83 6.56 -1.94
CA SER A 158 -8.22 6.77 -2.33
C SER A 158 -9.01 7.54 -1.25
N LEU A 159 -8.79 7.25 0.03
CA LEU A 159 -9.43 7.95 1.14
C LEU A 159 -8.98 9.40 1.29
N VAL A 160 -7.75 9.73 0.85
CA VAL A 160 -7.22 11.10 0.94
C VAL A 160 -7.68 11.96 -0.23
N MET A 161 -7.95 11.35 -1.39
CA MET A 161 -8.33 12.07 -2.62
C MET A 161 -9.84 12.21 -2.83
N LEU A 162 -10.67 11.46 -2.09
CA LEU A 162 -12.14 11.59 -2.07
C LEU A 162 -12.58 12.81 -1.26
#